data_AF-A0A3M8Q629-F1
#
_entry.id   AF-A0A3M8Q629-F1
#
_cell.length_a   1.000
_cell.length_b   1.000
_cell.length_c   1.000
_cell.angle_alpha   90.00
_cell.angle_beta   90.00
_cell.angle_gamma   90.00
#
_symmetry.space_group_name_H-M   'P 1'
#
loop_
_entity.id
_entity.type
_entity.pdbx_description
1 polymer ?
#
loop_
_entity_poly.entity_id
_entity_poly.type
_entity_poly.pdbx_seq_one_letter_code
_entity_poly.pdbx_strand_id
1 'polypeptide(L)' 'MAHKKPHLPEKICLACQRPFTWRKKWERDWPQVKYCSERCKRQSKHSISTPP' A
#
# COMPACT_ATOMS: atom_id res chain seq x y z
N MET A 1 -11.33 28.55 10.22
CA MET A 1 -11.71 27.19 10.69
C MET A 1 -11.02 26.17 9.80
N ALA A 2 -9.98 25.51 10.32
CA ALA A 2 -9.23 24.53 9.54
C ALA A 2 -10.10 23.27 9.37
N HIS A 3 -10.66 23.08 8.18
CA HIS A 3 -11.26 21.81 7.79
C HIS A 3 -10.17 20.74 7.92
N LYS A 4 -10.22 19.99 9.02
CA LYS A 4 -9.44 18.78 9.24
C LYS A 4 -9.92 17.78 8.20
N LYS A 5 -9.30 17.77 7.03
CA LYS A 5 -9.45 16.67 6.08
C LYS A 5 -9.12 15.41 6.90
N PRO A 6 -10.00 14.39 6.94
CA PRO A 6 -9.64 13.15 7.62
C PRO A 6 -8.34 12.67 6.98
N HIS A 7 -7.27 12.62 7.76
CA HIS A 7 -6.01 12.05 7.33
C HIS A 7 -6.29 10.57 7.08
N LEU A 8 -6.61 10.25 5.83
CA LEU A 8 -6.80 8.87 5.42
C LEU A 8 -5.51 8.14 5.78
N PRO A 9 -5.61 6.94 6.38
CA PRO A 9 -4.41 6.23 6.78
C PRO A 9 -3.55 5.98 5.55
N GLU A 10 -2.28 6.36 5.64
CA GLU A 10 -1.27 6.15 4.62
C GLU A 10 -0.44 4.95 5.03
N LYS A 11 -0.08 4.10 4.08
CA LYS A 11 0.79 2.95 4.30
C LYS A 11 1.94 2.97 3.30
N ILE A 12 3.05 2.35 3.68
CA ILE A 12 4.19 2.17 2.78
C ILE A 12 4.05 0.82 2.08
N CYS A 13 4.19 0.81 0.76
CA CYS A 13 4.18 -0.43 -0.02
C CYS A 13 5.47 -1.22 0.24
N LEU A 14 5.39 -2.46 0.73
CA LEU A 14 6.58 -3.27 1.02
C LEU A 14 7.38 -3.68 -0.24
N ALA A 15 6.77 -3.62 -1.43
CA ALA A 15 7.45 -4.00 -2.67
C ALA A 15 8.19 -2.82 -3.34
N CYS A 16 7.58 -1.63 -3.39
CA CYS A 16 8.14 -0.47 -4.09
C CYS A 16 8.50 0.69 -3.14
N GLN A 17 8.26 0.54 -1.85
CA GLN A 17 8.52 1.53 -0.79
C GLN A 17 7.86 2.89 -1.01
N ARG A 18 6.81 2.94 -1.85
CA ARG A 18 6.04 4.17 -2.09
C ARG A 18 4.90 4.31 -1.09
N PRO A 19 4.65 5.51 -0.55
CA PRO A 19 3.47 5.77 0.26
C PRO A 19 2.21 5.65 -0.60
N PHE A 20 1.16 5.07 -0.02
CA PHE A 20 -0.14 4.95 -0.65
C PHE A 20 -1.25 5.17 0.37
N THR A 21 -2.28 5.91 -0.04
CA THR A 21 -3.42 6.27 0.80
C THR A 21 -4.49 5.18 0.80
N TRP A 22 -5.24 5.09 1.89
CA TRP A 22 -6.44 4.25 1.99
C TRP A 22 -7.40 4.49 0.82
N ARG A 23 -8.03 3.41 0.36
CA ARG A 23 -9.05 3.42 -0.70
C ARG A 23 -10.29 2.69 -0.19
N LYS A 24 -11.47 3.14 -0.62
CA LYS A 24 -12.76 2.52 -0.24
C LYS A 24 -12.82 1.00 -0.50
N LYS A 25 -12.17 0.52 -1.55
CA LYS A 25 -12.06 -0.91 -1.86
C LYS A 25 -11.32 -1.75 -0.81
N TRP A 26 -10.59 -1.10 0.09
CA TRP A 26 -9.80 -1.74 1.14
C TRP A 26 -10.44 -1.60 2.51
N GLU A 27 -11.66 -1.07 2.65
CA GLU A 27 -12.32 -0.87 3.93
C GLU A 27 -12.29 -2.11 4.83
N ARG A 28 -12.52 -3.30 4.25
CA ARG A 28 -12.59 -4.58 4.98
C ARG A 28 -11.20 -5.18 5.26
N ASP A 29 -10.28 -5.05 4.31
CA ASP A 29 -8.99 -5.74 4.35
C ASP A 29 -7.80 -4.81 4.57
N TRP A 30 -8.03 -3.52 4.83
CA TRP A 30 -6.98 -2.50 5.05
C TRP A 30 -5.86 -2.96 5.98
N PRO A 31 -6.11 -3.61 7.14
CA PRO A 31 -5.02 -4.14 7.97
C PRO A 31 -4.13 -5.15 7.24
N GLN A 32 -4.68 -5.94 6.32
CA GLN A 32 -3.97 -6.93 5.51
C GLN A 32 -3.31 -6.33 4.25
N VAL A 33 -3.73 -5.15 3.81
CA VAL A 33 -3.15 -4.46 2.65
C VAL A 33 -1.77 -3.90 3.00
N LYS A 34 -0.72 -4.51 2.41
CA LYS A 34 0.69 -4.12 2.54
C LYS A 34 1.31 -3.58 1.24
N TYR A 35 0.54 -3.59 0.15
CA TYR A 35 1.03 -3.27 -1.19
C TYR A 35 0.09 -2.30 -1.89
N CYS A 36 0.65 -1.32 -2.62
CA CYS A 36 -0.13 -0.32 -3.34
C CYS A 36 -0.94 -0.89 -4.52
N SER A 37 -0.55 -2.07 -5.01
CA SER A 37 -1.15 -2.74 -6.17
C SER A 37 -1.03 -4.27 -6.05
N GLU A 38 -1.89 -4.99 -6.77
CA GLU A 38 -1.80 -6.45 -6.87
C GLU A 38 -0.50 -6.90 -7.54
N ARG A 39 0.02 -6.11 -8.50
CA ARG A 39 1.34 -6.36 -9.10
C ARG A 39 2.43 -6.40 -8.05
N CYS A 40 2.47 -5.41 -7.15
CA CYS A 40 3.42 -5.36 -6.03
C CYS A 40 3.25 -6.56 -5.08
N LYS A 41 2.01 -6.97 -4.80
CA LYS A 41 1.72 -8.16 -3.98
C LYS A 41 2.25 -9.45 -4.63
N ARG A 42 2.10 -9.61 -5.96
CA ARG A 42 2.61 -10.77 -6.71
C ARG A 42 4.13 -10.75 -6.85
N GLN A 43 4.72 -9.57 -7.05
CA GLN A 43 6.16 -9.38 -7.16
C GLN A 43 6.88 -9.67 -5.84
N SER A 44 6.31 -9.25 -4.70
CA SER A 44 6.91 -9.51 -3.38
C SER A 44 6.97 -11.00 -3.03
N LYS A 45 6.14 -11.85 -3.64
CA LYS A 45 6.25 -13.31 -3.51
C LYS A 45 7.38 -13.91 -4.35
N HIS A 46 7.91 -13.14 -5.30
CA HIS A 46 8.95 -13.56 -6.26
C HIS A 46 10.29 -12.83 -6.05
N SER A 47 10.43 -12.03 -4.99
CA SER A 47 11.68 -11.32 -4.70
C SER A 47 12.70 -12.24 -4.03
N ILE A 48 13.19 -13.21 -4.80
CA ILE A 48 14.57 -13.70 -4.74
C ILE A 48 15.36 -13.21 -5.98
N SER A 49 14.70 -12.55 -6.96
CA SER A 49 15.39 -12.03 -8.15
C SER A 49 16.05 -10.67 -7.89
N THR A 50 17.28 -10.76 -7.38
CA THR A 50 18.35 -9.75 -7.41
C THR A 50 18.44 -9.04 -8.77
N PRO A 51 18.69 -7.71 -8.81
CA PRO A 51 18.93 -6.98 -10.06
C PRO A 51 20.33 -7.29 -10.65
N PRO A 52 20.51 -7.13 -11.96
CA PRO A 52 21.61 -6.31 -12.50
C PRO A 52 21.14 -4.88 -12.76
#